data_AF-A0A9W7HFA7-F1
#
_entry.id   AF-A0A9W7HFA7-F1
#
_cell.length_a   1.000
_cell.length_b   1.000
_cell.length_c   1.000
_cell.angle_alpha   90.00
_cell.angle_beta   90.00
_cell.angle_gamma   90.00
#
_symmetry.space_group_name_H-M   'P 1'
#
loop_
_entity.id
_entity.type
_entity.pdbx_description
1 polymer ?
#
loop_
_entity_poly.entity_id
_entity_poly.type
_entity_poly.pdbx_seq_one_letter_code
_entity_poly.pdbx_strand_id
1 'polypeptide(L)'
;MAPSIFLHFIFFFFFFMVVNGEQDSIYGILKAHGLPMGLLPKGITRFDFDGTGRFEVHLDQPCKTKFESEMHYDRNVSGTLSYGQIGELSGISAQELFLWFPVKGIRVDVPTSGLIYFDVGVVFKQFPLSLFESPRDCLAVQESESGDSIGDAELSSQAIPKVQFYSHYS
;
A
#
# COMPACT_ATOMS: atom_id res chain seq x y z
N MET A 1 -54.79 -7.76 16.92
CA MET A 1 -53.54 -8.50 17.14
C MET A 1 -52.74 -8.53 15.84
N ALA A 2 -52.09 -7.43 15.47
CA ALA A 2 -51.35 -7.32 14.19
C ALA A 2 -50.25 -6.22 14.12
N PRO A 3 -50.15 -5.20 15.00
CA PRO A 3 -49.17 -4.13 14.79
C PRO A 3 -47.74 -4.51 15.23
N SER A 4 -47.59 -5.42 16.20
CA SER A 4 -46.27 -5.83 16.71
C SER A 4 -45.48 -6.68 15.71
N ILE A 5 -46.14 -7.56 14.96
CA ILE A 5 -45.48 -8.40 13.94
C ILE A 5 -44.97 -7.55 12.77
N PHE A 6 -45.74 -6.51 12.39
CA PHE A 6 -45.35 -5.59 11.34
C PHE A 6 -44.11 -4.77 11.72
N LEU A 7 -43.97 -4.38 12.99
CA LEU A 7 -42.78 -3.69 13.50
C LEU A 7 -41.53 -4.59 13.49
N HIS A 8 -41.67 -5.89 13.81
CA HIS A 8 -40.55 -6.83 13.71
C HIS A 8 -40.11 -7.08 12.27
N PHE A 9 -41.06 -7.16 11.33
CA PHE A 9 -40.76 -7.27 9.91
C PHE A 9 -40.06 -6.01 9.38
N ILE A 10 -40.51 -4.82 9.74
CA ILE A 10 -39.85 -3.56 9.38
C ILE A 10 -38.44 -3.50 9.98
N PHE A 11 -38.26 -3.89 11.25
CA PHE A 11 -36.95 -3.91 11.89
C PHE A 11 -36.00 -4.91 11.22
N PHE A 12 -36.47 -6.11 10.90
CA PHE A 12 -35.69 -7.11 10.20
C PHE A 12 -35.32 -6.66 8.77
N PHE A 13 -36.26 -6.03 8.07
CA PHE A 13 -36.05 -5.51 6.72
C PHE A 13 -35.08 -4.31 6.71
N PHE A 14 -35.17 -3.42 7.70
CA PHE A 14 -34.22 -2.32 7.89
C PHE A 14 -32.83 -2.83 8.26
N PHE A 15 -32.75 -3.84 9.13
CA PHE A 15 -31.49 -4.47 9.52
C PHE A 15 -30.81 -5.14 8.31
N PHE A 16 -31.59 -5.80 7.45
CA PHE A 16 -31.06 -6.44 6.24
C PHE A 16 -30.53 -5.44 5.20
N MET A 17 -31.20 -4.30 5.03
CA MET A 17 -30.74 -3.25 4.10
C MET A 17 -29.46 -2.56 4.59
N VAL A 18 -29.31 -2.33 5.91
CA VAL A 18 -28.10 -1.71 6.49
C VAL A 18 -26.85 -2.57 6.28
N VAL A 19 -26.97 -3.89 6.31
CA VAL A 19 -25.82 -4.82 6.14
C VAL A 19 -25.29 -4.83 4.69
N ASN A 20 -26.13 -4.51 3.69
CA ASN A 20 -25.72 -4.56 2.29
C ASN A 20 -25.01 -3.28 1.81
N GLY A 21 -25.13 -2.16 2.51
CA GLY A 21 -24.58 -0.87 2.09
C GLY A 21 -23.08 -0.68 2.31
N GLU A 22 -22.36 -1.67 2.85
CA GLU A 22 -20.91 -1.56 3.12
C GLU A 22 -20.05 -2.18 1.99
N GLN A 23 -20.62 -2.89 1.01
CA GLN A 23 -19.87 -3.51 -0.10
C GLN A 23 -19.66 -2.57 -1.31
N ASP A 24 -19.97 -1.29 -1.19
CA ASP A 24 -19.83 -0.31 -2.28
C ASP A 24 -18.37 0.07 -2.57
N SER A 25 -17.41 -0.46 -1.81
CA SER A 25 -15.98 -0.22 -2.00
C SER A 25 -15.14 -1.46 -1.75
N ILE A 26 -13.96 -1.52 -2.36
CA ILE A 26 -12.99 -2.59 -2.10
C ILE A 26 -12.60 -2.69 -0.61
N TYR A 27 -12.57 -1.57 0.12
CA TYR A 27 -12.30 -1.57 1.57
C TYR A 27 -13.40 -2.32 2.35
N GLY A 28 -14.66 -2.11 1.97
CA GLY A 28 -15.78 -2.84 2.53
C GLY A 28 -15.72 -4.33 2.20
N ILE A 29 -15.32 -4.68 0.98
CA ILE A 29 -15.12 -6.07 0.56
C ILE A 29 -14.01 -6.73 1.40
N LEU A 30 -12.88 -6.06 1.63
CA LEU A 30 -11.82 -6.57 2.51
C LEU A 30 -12.35 -6.85 3.92
N LYS A 31 -13.09 -5.89 4.50
CA LYS A 31 -13.66 -6.01 5.84
C LYS A 31 -14.65 -7.17 5.94
N ALA A 32 -15.51 -7.36 4.92
CA ALA A 32 -16.44 -8.47 4.83
C ALA A 32 -15.73 -9.83 4.77
N HIS A 33 -14.49 -9.87 4.26
CA HIS A 33 -13.64 -11.06 4.24
C HIS A 33 -12.72 -11.16 5.47
N GLY A 34 -12.97 -10.40 6.54
CA GLY A 34 -12.18 -10.50 7.79
C GLY A 34 -10.77 -9.92 7.67
N LEU A 35 -10.52 -9.07 6.67
CA LEU A 35 -9.24 -8.42 6.43
C LEU A 35 -9.33 -6.92 6.75
N PRO A 36 -8.23 -6.32 7.24
CA PRO A 36 -8.22 -4.90 7.57
C PRO A 36 -8.19 -4.04 6.29
N MET A 37 -8.92 -2.93 6.31
CA MET A 37 -9.11 -2.06 5.14
C MET A 37 -7.81 -1.43 4.65
N GLY A 38 -6.85 -1.18 5.54
CA GLY A 38 -5.58 -0.54 5.23
C GLY A 38 -4.54 -1.42 4.55
N LEU A 39 -4.90 -2.62 4.10
CA LEU A 39 -4.07 -3.42 3.21
C LEU A 39 -3.86 -2.76 1.85
N LEU A 40 -4.85 -2.00 1.40
CA LEU A 40 -4.79 -1.21 0.19
C LEU A 40 -4.67 0.28 0.52
N PRO A 41 -3.91 1.06 -0.27
CA PRO A 41 -3.77 2.48 -0.04
C PRO A 41 -5.04 3.23 -0.46
N LYS A 42 -5.13 4.51 -0.08
CA LYS A 42 -6.10 5.44 -0.65
C LYS A 42 -5.76 5.75 -2.12
N GLY A 43 -6.73 6.31 -2.85
CA GLY A 43 -6.53 6.76 -4.22
C GLY A 43 -6.84 5.70 -5.29
N ILE A 44 -7.56 4.65 -4.91
CA ILE A 44 -8.10 3.66 -5.86
C ILE A 44 -9.16 4.36 -6.69
N THR A 45 -8.94 4.44 -8.00
CA THR A 45 -9.84 5.14 -8.92
C THR A 45 -10.90 4.22 -9.51
N ARG A 46 -10.57 2.93 -9.66
CA ARG A 46 -11.47 1.87 -10.12
C ARG A 46 -11.14 0.56 -9.42
N PHE A 47 -12.15 -0.28 -9.25
CA PHE A 47 -11.96 -1.66 -8.81
C PHE A 47 -13.01 -2.57 -9.45
N ASP A 48 -12.62 -3.82 -9.62
CA ASP A 48 -13.48 -4.93 -10.00
C ASP A 48 -13.39 -6.03 -8.94
N PHE A 49 -14.51 -6.70 -8.67
CA PHE A 49 -14.58 -7.86 -7.80
C PHE A 49 -15.63 -8.83 -8.34
N ASP A 50 -15.26 -10.10 -8.48
CA ASP A 50 -16.15 -11.12 -9.03
C ASP A 50 -16.59 -12.18 -8.00
N GLY A 51 -17.54 -13.02 -8.42
CA GLY A 51 -18.09 -14.07 -7.55
C GLY A 51 -17.12 -15.20 -7.20
N THR A 52 -15.91 -15.23 -7.79
CA THR A 52 -14.85 -16.19 -7.42
C THR A 52 -13.96 -15.67 -6.30
N GLY A 53 -14.14 -14.40 -5.89
CA GLY A 53 -13.30 -13.73 -4.92
C GLY A 53 -12.13 -12.98 -5.55
N ARG A 54 -11.98 -13.00 -6.88
CA ARG A 54 -10.91 -12.25 -7.55
C ARG A 54 -11.23 -10.76 -7.50
N PHE A 55 -10.25 -9.97 -7.13
CA PHE A 55 -10.30 -8.52 -7.23
C PHE A 55 -9.17 -7.96 -8.09
N GLU A 56 -9.41 -6.79 -8.66
CA GLU A 56 -8.38 -5.94 -9.26
C GLU A 56 -8.69 -4.49 -8.91
N VAL A 57 -7.69 -3.75 -8.45
CA VAL A 57 -7.80 -2.32 -8.16
C VAL A 57 -6.81 -1.54 -9.02
N HIS A 58 -7.22 -0.33 -9.39
CA HIS A 58 -6.43 0.58 -10.20
C HIS A 58 -6.12 1.86 -9.43
N LEU A 59 -4.84 2.21 -9.41
CA LEU A 59 -4.29 3.49 -8.96
C LEU A 59 -3.87 4.32 -10.18
N ASP A 60 -3.90 5.64 -10.06
CA ASP A 60 -3.48 6.53 -11.16
C ASP A 60 -1.99 6.36 -11.51
N GLN A 61 -1.17 6.02 -10.51
CA GLN A 61 0.27 5.83 -10.64
C GLN A 61 0.82 4.86 -9.59
N PRO A 62 1.98 4.23 -9.85
CA PRO A 62 2.68 3.46 -8.83
C PRO A 62 3.10 4.39 -7.69
N CYS A 63 3.08 3.88 -6.48
CA CYS A 63 3.29 4.69 -5.30
C CYS A 63 3.84 3.87 -4.14
N LYS A 64 4.34 4.57 -3.13
CA LYS A 64 4.89 3.97 -1.92
C LYS A 64 4.13 4.45 -0.70
N THR A 65 4.05 3.57 0.28
CA THR A 65 3.56 3.88 1.61
C THR A 65 4.59 3.43 2.64
N LYS A 66 4.68 4.18 3.74
CA LYS A 66 5.60 3.87 4.84
C LYS A 66 4.80 3.38 6.04
N PHE A 67 5.03 2.12 6.41
CA PHE A 67 4.65 1.53 7.69
C PHE A 67 5.91 1.34 8.54
N GLU A 68 6.05 0.21 9.24
CA GLU A 68 7.34 -0.24 9.77
C GLU A 68 8.34 -0.57 8.66
N SER A 69 7.83 -0.98 7.49
CA SER A 69 8.61 -1.17 6.26
C SER A 69 7.98 -0.38 5.11
N GLU A 70 8.78 -0.06 4.08
CA GLU A 70 8.26 0.57 2.87
C GLU A 70 7.52 -0.47 2.02
N MET A 71 6.31 -0.12 1.57
CA MET A 71 5.47 -0.93 0.69
C MET A 71 5.29 -0.19 -0.62
N HIS A 72 5.62 -0.85 -1.73
CA HIS A 72 5.39 -0.37 -3.08
C HIS A 72 4.12 -1.00 -3.65
N TYR A 73 3.29 -0.16 -4.27
CA TYR A 73 2.08 -0.55 -4.97
C TYR A 73 2.21 -0.16 -6.44
N ASP A 74 2.00 -1.12 -7.32
CA ASP A 74 1.92 -0.90 -8.75
C ASP A 74 0.58 -0.22 -9.12
N ARG A 75 0.45 0.26 -10.36
CA ARG A 75 -0.82 0.82 -10.86
C ARG A 75 -1.98 -0.15 -10.73
N ASN A 76 -1.73 -1.43 -10.98
CA ASN A 76 -2.74 -2.47 -10.91
C ASN A 76 -2.34 -3.44 -9.81
N VAL A 77 -3.24 -3.67 -8.86
CA VAL A 77 -3.07 -4.63 -7.77
C VAL A 77 -4.22 -5.61 -7.84
N SER A 78 -3.91 -6.91 -7.83
CA SER A 78 -4.91 -7.96 -7.95
C SER A 78 -4.65 -9.09 -6.98
N GLY A 79 -5.68 -9.82 -6.61
CA GLY A 79 -5.56 -11.05 -5.82
C GLY A 79 -6.89 -11.77 -5.71
N THR A 80 -6.88 -12.88 -4.98
CA THR A 80 -8.07 -13.69 -4.72
C THR A 80 -8.36 -13.70 -3.23
N LEU A 81 -9.55 -13.24 -2.86
CA LEU A 81 -10.01 -13.15 -1.48
C LEU A 81 -10.63 -14.45 -1.00
N SER A 82 -10.26 -14.84 0.21
CA SER A 82 -10.97 -15.79 1.04
C SER A 82 -11.03 -15.25 2.47
N TYR A 83 -11.81 -15.89 3.34
CA TYR A 83 -11.96 -15.37 4.70
C TYR A 83 -10.61 -15.35 5.44
N GLY A 84 -10.18 -14.15 5.84
CA GLY A 84 -8.92 -13.89 6.54
C GLY A 84 -7.67 -13.93 5.65
N GLN A 85 -7.81 -14.03 4.32
CA GLN A 85 -6.66 -14.20 3.43
C GLN A 85 -6.84 -13.57 2.04
N ILE A 86 -5.73 -13.06 1.51
CA ILE A 86 -5.52 -12.74 0.10
C ILE A 86 -4.50 -13.72 -0.46
N GLY A 87 -4.88 -14.51 -1.46
CA GLY A 87 -3.98 -15.35 -2.24
C GLY A 87 -3.69 -14.76 -3.62
N GLU A 88 -2.72 -15.33 -4.32
CA GLU A 88 -2.35 -14.95 -5.70
C GLU A 88 -2.16 -13.43 -5.89
N LEU A 89 -1.62 -12.78 -4.87
CA LEU A 89 -1.47 -11.33 -4.82
C LEU A 89 -0.36 -10.88 -5.77
N SER A 90 -0.66 -9.83 -6.52
CA SER A 90 0.24 -9.19 -7.47
C SER A 90 0.12 -7.68 -7.38
N GLY A 91 1.19 -6.97 -7.73
CA GLY A 91 1.25 -5.51 -7.70
C GLY A 91 1.67 -4.91 -6.36
N ILE A 92 2.06 -5.73 -5.37
CA ILE A 92 2.57 -5.25 -4.08
C ILE A 92 3.96 -5.82 -3.83
N SER A 93 4.89 -4.97 -3.42
CA SER A 93 6.23 -5.38 -2.97
C SER A 93 6.59 -4.73 -1.64
N ALA A 94 7.23 -5.50 -0.76
CA ALA A 94 7.75 -5.02 0.51
C ALA A 94 9.28 -4.84 0.43
N GLN A 95 9.81 -3.77 1.01
CA GLN A 95 11.24 -3.55 1.07
C GLN A 95 11.88 -4.31 2.25
N GLU A 96 13.01 -4.95 2.00
CA GLU A 96 13.87 -5.60 3.01
C GLU A 96 15.34 -5.44 2.62
N LEU A 97 16.18 -4.95 3.55
CA LEU A 97 17.60 -4.65 3.30
C LEU A 97 17.86 -3.98 1.93
N PHE A 98 17.04 -2.97 1.59
CA PHE A 98 17.07 -2.22 0.33
C PHE A 98 16.60 -2.97 -0.93
N LEU A 99 16.27 -4.26 -0.83
CA LEU A 99 15.72 -5.07 -1.91
C LEU A 99 14.19 -5.11 -1.84
N TRP A 100 13.54 -5.18 -3.01
CA TRP A 100 12.09 -5.30 -3.11
C TRP A 100 11.69 -6.75 -3.31
N PHE A 101 10.82 -7.25 -2.43
CA PHE A 101 10.29 -8.60 -2.51
C PHE A 101 8.79 -8.57 -2.80
N PRO A 102 8.32 -9.32 -3.80
CA PRO A 102 6.91 -9.35 -4.13
C PRO A 102 6.11 -10.01 -3.00
N VAL A 103 4.95 -9.45 -2.67
CA VAL A 103 4.02 -10.03 -1.71
C VAL A 103 3.04 -10.92 -2.48
N LYS A 104 3.09 -12.23 -2.25
CA LYS A 104 2.28 -13.24 -2.94
C LYS A 104 0.98 -13.58 -2.25
N GLY A 105 0.87 -13.25 -0.97
CA GLY A 105 -0.34 -13.43 -0.19
C GLY A 105 -0.26 -12.71 1.15
N ILE A 106 -1.42 -12.50 1.75
CA ILE A 106 -1.57 -11.87 3.06
C ILE A 106 -2.59 -12.66 3.85
N ARG A 107 -2.34 -12.95 5.13
CA ARG A 107 -3.30 -13.66 5.98
C ARG A 107 -3.30 -13.17 7.41
N VAL A 108 -4.45 -13.29 8.06
CA VAL A 108 -4.66 -13.06 9.50
C VAL A 108 -5.10 -14.37 10.12
N ASP A 109 -4.65 -14.65 11.35
CA ASP A 109 -5.11 -15.85 12.06
C ASP A 109 -6.59 -15.71 12.48
N VAL A 110 -7.31 -16.83 12.57
CA VAL A 110 -8.71 -16.87 13.01
C VAL A 110 -8.85 -17.90 14.14
N PRO A 111 -9.12 -17.48 15.40
CA PRO A 111 -9.26 -16.10 15.88
C PRO A 111 -7.93 -15.33 15.81
N THR A 112 -8.03 -14.00 15.74
CA THR A 112 -6.84 -13.15 15.54
C THR A 112 -5.85 -13.24 16.70
N SER A 113 -4.58 -13.41 16.37
CA SER A 113 -3.43 -13.29 17.27
C SER A 113 -2.99 -11.82 17.48
N GLY A 114 -3.62 -10.87 16.78
CA GLY A 114 -3.17 -9.48 16.70
C GLY A 114 -2.07 -9.25 15.67
N LEU A 115 -1.71 -10.27 14.90
CA LEU A 115 -0.69 -10.23 13.85
C LEU A 115 -1.28 -10.44 12.46
N ILE A 116 -0.55 -9.96 11.46
CA ILE A 116 -0.81 -10.20 10.04
C ILE A 116 0.47 -10.65 9.34
N TYR A 117 0.33 -11.61 8.43
CA TYR A 117 1.43 -12.31 7.79
C TYR A 117 1.45 -12.01 6.29
N PHE A 118 2.57 -11.52 5.79
CA PHE A 118 2.80 -11.22 4.38
C PHE A 118 3.74 -12.27 3.81
N ASP A 119 3.27 -13.04 2.83
CA ASP A 119 4.07 -14.04 2.12
C ASP A 119 4.98 -13.33 1.10
N VAL A 120 6.29 -13.35 1.34
CA VAL A 120 7.30 -12.82 0.44
C VAL A 120 8.10 -13.93 -0.26
N GLY A 121 7.50 -15.12 -0.37
CA GLY A 121 8.03 -16.28 -1.09
C GLY A 121 8.62 -17.34 -0.16
N VAL A 122 9.83 -17.09 0.38
CA VAL A 122 10.54 -18.09 1.20
C VAL A 122 10.08 -18.06 2.66
N VAL A 123 9.66 -16.89 3.14
CA VAL A 123 9.27 -16.65 4.53
C VAL A 123 8.07 -15.73 4.61
N PHE A 124 7.40 -15.74 5.77
CA PHE A 124 6.35 -14.78 6.09
C PHE A 124 6.93 -13.64 6.93
N LYS A 125 6.70 -12.40 6.48
CA LYS A 125 6.93 -11.21 7.29
C LYS A 125 5.73 -10.99 8.19
N GLN A 126 5.99 -10.67 9.46
CA GLN A 126 4.95 -10.48 10.47
C GLN A 126 4.87 -9.01 10.81
N PHE A 127 3.65 -8.52 10.93
CA PHE A 127 3.38 -7.15 11.35
C PHE A 127 2.25 -7.12 12.40
N PRO A 128 2.22 -6.11 13.28
CA PRO A 128 1.04 -5.83 14.08
C PRO A 128 -0.16 -5.52 13.17
N LEU A 129 -1.29 -6.19 13.43
CA LEU A 129 -2.52 -5.99 12.67
C LEU A 129 -2.99 -4.53 12.70
N SER A 130 -2.76 -3.83 13.82
CA SER A 130 -3.13 -2.44 14.04
C SER A 130 -2.51 -1.45 13.05
N LEU A 131 -1.38 -1.79 12.43
CA LEU A 131 -0.76 -0.92 11.42
C LEU A 131 -1.63 -0.73 10.18
N PHE A 132 -2.52 -1.68 9.90
CA PHE A 132 -3.34 -1.75 8.69
C PHE A 132 -4.81 -1.44 8.94
N GLU A 133 -5.20 -0.93 10.12
CA GLU A 133 -6.60 -0.61 10.43
C GLU A 133 -7.22 0.43 9.48
N SER A 134 -6.41 1.38 9.00
CA SER A 134 -6.85 2.46 8.11
C SER A 134 -6.01 2.54 6.83
N PRO A 135 -6.63 2.79 5.67
CA PRO A 135 -5.92 3.07 4.42
C PRO A 135 -4.98 4.26 4.56
N ARG A 136 -3.75 4.11 4.07
CA ARG A 136 -2.74 5.19 4.06
C ARG A 136 -2.71 5.93 2.73
N ASP A 137 -2.28 7.19 2.79
CA ASP A 137 -2.02 7.98 1.58
C ASP A 137 -0.86 7.38 0.80
N CYS A 138 -1.00 7.29 -0.52
CA CYS A 138 0.01 6.75 -1.41
C CYS A 138 0.81 7.88 -2.04
N LEU A 139 2.12 7.92 -1.75
CA LEU A 139 3.00 8.94 -2.29
C LEU A 139 3.58 8.44 -3.61
N ALA A 140 3.38 9.22 -4.67
CA ALA A 140 3.90 8.92 -6.00
C ALA A 140 5.40 8.64 -5.94
N VAL A 141 5.85 7.59 -6.63
CA VAL A 141 7.28 7.34 -6.77
C VAL A 141 7.84 8.42 -7.70
N GLN A 142 8.68 9.31 -7.17
CA GLN A 142 9.50 10.16 -8.02
C GLN A 142 10.68 9.32 -8.51
N GLU A 143 10.76 9.10 -9.82
CA GLU A 143 11.97 8.61 -10.47
C GLU A 143 13.05 9.68 -10.31
N SER A 144 13.84 9.62 -9.24
CA SER A 144 15.11 10.35 -9.21
C SER A 144 16.05 9.62 -10.18
N GLU A 145 16.21 10.18 -11.38
CA GLU A 145 17.25 9.82 -12.34
C GLU A 145 18.60 9.73 -11.62
N SER A 146 19.14 8.52 -11.51
CA SER A 146 20.56 8.32 -11.19
C SER A 146 21.37 8.73 -12.41
N GLY A 147 21.58 10.04 -12.56
CA GLY A 147 22.59 10.60 -13.45
C GLY A 147 23.97 10.33 -12.86
N ASP A 148 24.59 9.25 -13.31
CA ASP A 148 26.04 9.06 -13.19
C ASP A 148 26.73 10.15 -14.02
N SER A 149 27.30 11.13 -13.33
CA SER A 149 28.29 12.03 -13.91
C SER A 149 29.55 11.94 -13.07
N ILE A 150 30.45 11.06 -13.50
CA ILE A 150 31.88 11.11 -13.22
C ILE A 150 32.38 12.48 -13.71
N GLY A 151 32.46 13.44 -12.78
CA GLY A 151 33.17 14.70 -12.97
C GLY A 151 34.54 14.55 -12.35
N ASP A 152 35.55 14.37 -13.20
CA ASP A 152 36.96 14.37 -12.82
C ASP A 152 37.31 15.70 -12.13
N ALA A 153 37.53 15.65 -10.81
CA ALA A 153 38.08 16.76 -10.06
C ALA A 153 39.61 16.62 -10.00
N GLU A 154 40.26 17.27 -10.96
CA GLU A 154 41.71 17.48 -11.04
C GLU A 154 42.23 18.20 -9.77
N LEU A 155 43.12 17.54 -9.04
CA LEU A 155 43.81 18.06 -7.87
C LEU A 155 44.98 18.95 -8.30
N SER A 156 44.79 20.27 -8.36
CA SER A 156 45.91 21.20 -8.58
C SER A 156 46.44 21.75 -7.26
N SER A 157 47.59 21.23 -6.82
CA SER A 157 48.43 21.89 -5.82
C SER A 157 49.80 22.17 -6.44
N GLN A 158 50.03 23.41 -6.89
CA GLN A 158 51.40 23.87 -7.07
C GLN A 158 51.56 25.40 -6.93
N ALA A 159 52.34 25.72 -5.89
CA ALA A 159 53.24 26.85 -5.62
C ALA A 159 53.21 28.15 -6.46
N ILE A 160 53.26 29.27 -5.72
CA ILE A 160 53.59 30.65 -6.15
C ILE A 160 55.11 30.75 -6.46
N PRO A 161 55.58 31.65 -7.36
CA PRO A 161 56.02 32.98 -6.88
C PRO A 161 55.69 34.19 -7.80
N LYS A 162 55.61 35.33 -7.10
CA LYS A 162 55.57 36.77 -7.47
C LYS A 162 56.02 37.17 -8.89
N VAL A 163 55.42 38.26 -9.41
CA VAL A 163 56.05 39.59 -9.65
C VAL A 163 54.96 40.57 -10.13
N GLN A 164 55.27 41.86 -10.11
CA GLN A 164 54.46 42.97 -9.64
C GLN A 164 54.26 44.06 -10.71
N PHE A 165 53.29 44.95 -10.46
CA PHE A 165 53.32 46.43 -10.59
C PHE A 165 52.15 47.06 -11.38
N TYR A 166 51.40 47.91 -10.65
CA TYR A 166 50.83 49.24 -11.00
C TYR A 166 49.89 49.32 -12.22
N SER A 167 48.81 50.09 -12.27
CA SER A 167 48.16 51.18 -11.51
C SER A 167 46.75 51.30 -12.12
N HIS A 168 45.69 51.86 -11.52
CA HIS A 168 45.39 53.29 -11.37
C HIS A 168 43.95 53.32 -10.78
N TYR A 169 43.75 53.78 -9.55
CA TYR A 169 43.21 55.09 -9.14
C TYR A 169 41.71 55.31 -9.45
N SER A 170 40.99 55.61 -8.36
CA SER A 170 39.73 56.34 -8.15
C SER A 170 38.69 56.46 -9.26
#